data_AF-A0A2S6SAE2-F1
#
_entry.id   AF-A0A2S6SAE2-F1
#
_cell.length_a   1.000
_cell.length_b   1.000
_cell.length_c   1.000
_cell.angle_alpha   90.00
_cell.angle_beta   90.00
_cell.angle_gamma   90.00
#
_symmetry.space_group_name_H-M   'P 1'
#
loop_
_entity.id
_entity.type
_entity.pdbx_description
1 polymer ?
#
loop_
_entity_poly.entity_id
_entity_poly.type
_entity_poly.pdbx_seq_one_letter_code
_entity_poly.pdbx_strand_id
1 'polypeptide(L)'
;MKSRKKLKDLRILCVGDIILDTYSKGEITRISPEAPIPILKLDEETNVIGGCGNVARNICDAGSNCHLISVIGSDEEAKILKNLLKEFKKLSFDLIVESSRCTTKKKDMFQEINKS
;
A
#
# COMPACT_ATOMS: atom_id res chain seq x y z
N MET A 1 -26.54 -14.55 8.83
CA MET A 1 -25.17 -14.15 9.29
C MET A 1 -24.30 -15.37 9.70
N LYS A 2 -24.15 -16.39 8.82
CA LYS A 2 -23.30 -17.58 9.04
C LYS A 2 -22.15 -17.58 8.02
N SER A 3 -20.97 -17.04 8.30
CA SER A 3 -19.75 -17.45 7.54
C SER A 3 -18.40 -17.06 8.16
N ARG A 4 -18.30 -16.04 9.03
CA ARG A 4 -17.00 -15.58 9.59
C ARG A 4 -16.23 -16.63 10.41
N LYS A 5 -16.90 -17.68 10.92
CA LYS A 5 -16.25 -18.76 11.68
C LYS A 5 -15.22 -19.56 10.87
N LYS A 6 -15.25 -19.55 9.54
CA LYS A 6 -14.36 -20.38 8.70
C LYS A 6 -12.97 -19.78 8.46
N LEU A 7 -12.76 -18.49 8.73
CA LEU A 7 -11.52 -17.77 8.40
C LEU A 7 -10.72 -17.35 9.63
N LYS A 8 -11.03 -17.90 10.81
CA LYS A 8 -10.28 -17.64 12.04
C LYS A 8 -9.24 -18.74 12.26
N ASP A 9 -8.06 -18.35 12.74
CA ASP A 9 -6.99 -19.26 13.16
C ASP A 9 -6.44 -20.20 12.05
N LEU A 10 -6.66 -19.86 10.78
CA LEU A 10 -6.00 -20.54 9.66
C LEU A 10 -4.56 -20.06 9.49
N ARG A 11 -3.77 -20.83 8.74
CA ARG A 11 -2.45 -20.43 8.23
C ARG A 11 -2.55 -20.33 6.72
N ILE A 12 -2.34 -19.14 6.18
CA ILE A 12 -2.50 -18.85 4.76
C ILE A 12 -1.18 -18.33 4.22
N LEU A 13 -0.78 -18.83 3.06
CA LEU A 13 0.37 -18.33 2.31
C LEU A 13 -0.15 -17.45 1.17
N CYS A 14 0.27 -16.19 1.16
CA CYS A 14 0.04 -15.24 0.09
C CYS A 14 1.32 -15.10 -0.73
N VAL A 15 1.24 -15.36 -2.03
CA VAL A 15 2.35 -15.14 -2.96
C VAL A 15 1.84 -14.25 -4.09
N GLY A 16 2.56 -13.17 -4.37
CA GLY A 16 2.21 -12.26 -5.46
C GLY A 16 2.79 -10.87 -5.27
N ASP A 17 2.38 -9.94 -6.12
CA ASP A 17 2.93 -8.58 -6.13
C ASP A 17 2.48 -7.77 -4.93
N ILE A 18 3.43 -7.13 -4.25
CA ILE A 18 3.16 -6.09 -3.27
C ILE A 18 3.29 -4.72 -3.94
N ILE A 19 2.40 -3.80 -3.58
CA ILE A 19 2.34 -2.46 -4.14
C ILE A 19 2.34 -1.48 -2.97
N LEU A 20 3.11 -0.39 -3.08
CA LEU A 20 2.94 0.77 -2.22
C LEU A 20 1.87 1.67 -2.83
N ASP A 21 0.69 1.70 -2.21
CA ASP A 21 -0.38 2.61 -2.60
C ASP A 21 -0.21 3.92 -1.83
N THR A 22 0.06 5.00 -2.56
CA THR A 22 0.30 6.34 -2.02
C THR A 22 -0.88 7.23 -2.37
N TYR A 23 -1.58 7.73 -1.36
CA TYR A 23 -2.64 8.71 -1.49
C TYR A 23 -2.08 10.09 -1.14
N SER A 24 -2.09 11.01 -2.09
CA SER A 24 -1.67 12.39 -1.84
C SER A 24 -2.84 13.34 -2.00
N LYS A 25 -3.02 14.23 -1.03
CA LYS A 25 -4.01 15.31 -1.07
C LYS A 25 -3.29 16.65 -1.17
N GLY A 26 -3.92 17.58 -1.87
CA GLY A 26 -3.38 18.92 -1.97
C GLY A 26 -4.31 19.91 -2.63
N GLU A 27 -3.98 21.17 -2.49
CA GLU A 27 -4.72 22.26 -3.13
C GLU A 27 -4.16 22.58 -4.53
N ILE A 28 -5.06 22.89 -5.48
CA ILE A 28 -4.66 23.43 -6.78
C ILE A 28 -4.26 24.88 -6.58
N THR A 29 -2.98 25.17 -6.78
CA THR A 29 -2.45 26.53 -6.58
C THR A 29 -2.55 27.39 -7.83
N ARG A 30 -2.40 26.78 -9.01
CA ARG A 30 -2.49 27.43 -10.32
C ARG A 30 -2.56 26.40 -11.45
N ILE A 31 -2.84 26.86 -12.65
CA ILE A 31 -2.65 26.09 -13.90
C ILE A 31 -1.24 26.36 -14.43
N SER A 32 -0.60 25.35 -15.02
CA SER A 32 0.70 25.51 -15.69
C SER A 32 0.58 26.52 -16.84
N PRO A 33 1.52 27.49 -16.95
CA PRO A 33 1.56 28.38 -18.11
C PRO A 33 1.95 27.67 -19.41
N GLU A 34 2.58 26.50 -19.33
CA GLU A 34 3.05 25.70 -20.47
C GLU A 34 1.99 24.74 -21.03
N ALA A 35 1.04 24.28 -20.21
CA ALA A 35 -0.03 23.38 -20.63
C ALA A 35 -1.24 23.48 -19.67
N PRO A 36 -2.47 23.12 -20.11
CA PRO A 36 -3.68 23.20 -19.28
C PRO A 36 -3.75 22.07 -18.23
N ILE A 37 -2.69 21.91 -17.45
CA ILE A 37 -2.57 20.94 -16.36
C ILE A 37 -2.50 21.66 -15.01
N PRO A 38 -3.24 21.18 -13.98
CA PRO A 38 -3.21 21.78 -12.66
C PRO A 38 -1.90 21.49 -11.93
N ILE A 39 -1.39 22.49 -11.21
CA ILE A 39 -0.25 22.34 -10.30
C ILE A 39 -0.79 22.17 -8.89
N LEU A 40 -0.75 20.92 -8.39
CA LEU A 40 -1.09 20.60 -7.01
C LEU A 40 0.09 20.87 -6.09
N LYS A 41 -0.14 21.60 -5.01
CA LYS A 41 0.75 21.64 -3.86
C LYS A 41 0.29 20.52 -2.92
N LEU A 42 1.13 19.52 -2.71
CA LEU A 42 0.80 18.40 -1.83
C LEU A 42 0.92 18.84 -0.37
N ASP A 43 -0.13 18.62 0.40
CA ASP A 43 -0.19 18.97 1.83
C ASP A 43 -0.09 17.71 2.70
N GLU A 44 -0.70 16.61 2.27
CA GLU A 44 -0.67 15.32 2.98
C GLU A 44 -0.36 14.17 2.03
N GLU A 45 0.42 13.20 2.54
CA GLU A 45 0.68 11.93 1.88
C GLU A 45 0.46 10.77 2.85
N THR A 46 -0.31 9.77 2.43
CA THR A 46 -0.58 8.56 3.21
C THR A 46 -0.17 7.35 2.39
N ASN A 47 0.67 6.50 3.00
CA ASN A 47 1.17 5.29 2.38
C ASN A 47 0.46 4.07 2.99
N VAL A 48 -0.08 3.21 2.13
CA VAL A 48 -0.74 1.97 2.54
C VAL A 48 -0.24 0.78 1.74
N ILE A 49 -0.47 -0.41 2.28
CA ILE A 49 -0.08 -1.67 1.64
C ILE A 49 -1.14 -2.04 0.61
N GLY A 50 -0.73 -2.13 -0.66
CA GLY A 50 -1.54 -2.56 -1.79
C GLY A 50 -1.23 -3.99 -2.26
N GLY A 51 -1.92 -4.41 -3.32
CA GLY A 51 -1.72 -5.71 -3.96
C GLY A 51 -1.90 -6.91 -3.02
N CYS A 52 -1.02 -7.89 -3.14
CA CYS A 52 -0.96 -9.08 -2.29
C CYS A 52 -0.80 -8.74 -0.80
N GLY A 53 -0.15 -7.62 -0.49
CA GLY A 53 -0.04 -7.16 0.90
C GLY A 53 -1.37 -6.70 1.51
N ASN A 54 -2.29 -6.13 0.71
CA ASN A 54 -3.66 -5.84 1.17
C ASN A 54 -4.46 -7.12 1.40
N VAL A 55 -4.27 -8.15 0.56
CA VAL A 55 -4.87 -9.47 0.77
C VAL A 55 -4.39 -10.07 2.09
N ALA A 56 -3.09 -10.01 2.34
CA ALA A 56 -2.50 -10.50 3.57
C ALA A 56 -3.02 -9.75 4.82
N ARG A 57 -3.14 -8.42 4.74
CA ARG A 57 -3.78 -7.58 5.78
C ARG A 57 -5.20 -8.07 6.09
N ASN A 58 -6.03 -8.23 5.07
CA ASN A 58 -7.43 -8.67 5.24
C ASN A 58 -7.53 -10.06 5.89
N ILE A 59 -6.61 -10.98 5.59
CA ILE A 59 -6.54 -12.30 6.23
C ILE A 59 -6.21 -12.17 7.72
N CYS A 60 -5.26 -11.30 8.07
CA CYS A 60 -4.91 -11.03 9.45
C CYS A 60 -6.07 -10.40 10.23
N ASP A 61 -6.78 -9.44 9.62
CA ASP A 61 -7.96 -8.78 10.20
C ASP A 61 -9.13 -9.74 10.39
N ALA A 62 -9.25 -10.75 9.52
CA ALA A 62 -10.21 -11.85 9.68
C ALA A 62 -9.86 -12.82 10.83
N GLY A 63 -8.68 -12.65 11.44
CA GLY A 63 -8.24 -13.41 12.61
C GLY A 63 -7.36 -14.62 12.28
N SER A 64 -6.90 -14.77 11.05
CA SER A 64 -5.95 -15.83 10.64
C SER A 64 -4.51 -15.35 10.62
N ASN A 65 -3.57 -16.30 10.57
CA ASN A 65 -2.16 -16.02 10.35
C ASN A 65 -1.88 -16.02 8.85
N CYS A 66 -1.16 -15.01 8.38
CA CYS A 66 -0.72 -14.92 6.98
C CYS A 66 0.80 -14.90 6.90
N HIS A 67 1.34 -15.64 5.94
CA HIS A 67 2.72 -15.50 5.50
C HIS A 67 2.71 -14.93 4.09
N LEU A 68 3.39 -13.81 3.87
CA LEU A 68 3.46 -13.13 2.58
C LEU A 68 4.83 -13.33 1.94
N ILE A 69 4.87 -13.85 0.72
CA ILE A 69 6.07 -13.89 -0.12
C ILE A 69 5.87 -12.94 -1.29
N SER A 70 6.78 -11.99 -1.46
CA SER A 70 6.74 -11.05 -2.56
C SER A 70 8.14 -10.61 -2.97
N VAL A 71 8.23 -9.99 -4.15
CA VAL A 71 9.48 -9.42 -4.66
C VAL A 71 9.39 -7.90 -4.56
N ILE A 72 10.46 -7.25 -4.12
CA ILE A 72 10.60 -5.79 -4.00
C ILE A 72 11.92 -5.32 -4.63
N GLY A 73 12.04 -4.01 -4.85
CA GLY A 73 13.32 -3.38 -5.19
C GLY A 73 14.20 -3.10 -3.96
N SER A 74 15.29 -2.36 -4.18
CA SER A 74 16.20 -1.87 -3.14
C SER A 74 16.07 -0.36 -2.93
N ASP A 75 14.84 0.15 -2.88
CA ASP A 75 14.49 1.57 -2.85
C ASP A 75 13.80 1.98 -1.52
N GLU A 76 13.43 3.27 -1.41
CA GLU A 76 12.76 3.80 -0.21
C GLU A 76 11.34 3.21 -0.07
N GLU A 77 10.64 3.01 -1.17
CA GLU A 77 9.33 2.34 -1.20
C GLU A 77 9.38 0.95 -0.56
N ALA A 78 10.43 0.17 -0.83
CA ALA A 78 10.65 -1.11 -0.16
C ALA A 78 10.80 -0.97 1.37
N LYS A 79 11.48 0.09 1.85
CA LYS A 79 11.63 0.35 3.28
C LYS A 79 10.30 0.73 3.92
N ILE A 80 9.50 1.56 3.24
CA ILE A 80 8.16 1.94 3.70
C ILE A 80 7.27 0.70 3.80
N LEU A 81 7.23 -0.15 2.76
CA LEU A 81 6.46 -1.40 2.79
C LEU A 81 6.90 -2.31 3.94
N LYS A 82 8.20 -2.50 4.16
CA LYS A 82 8.72 -3.28 5.29
C LYS A 82 8.24 -2.76 6.64
N ASN A 83 8.16 -1.45 6.81
CA ASN A 83 7.67 -0.85 8.05
C ASN A 83 6.17 -1.04 8.22
N LEU A 84 5.39 -0.79 7.17
CA LEU A 84 3.93 -1.00 7.19
C LEU A 84 3.59 -2.47 7.48
N LEU A 85 4.29 -3.43 6.88
CA LEU A 85 4.04 -4.86 7.10
C LEU A 85 4.28 -5.28 8.56
N LYS A 86 5.25 -4.66 9.25
CA LYS A 86 5.56 -4.96 10.67
C LYS A 86 4.47 -4.54 11.65
N GLU A 87 3.54 -3.68 11.24
CA GLU A 87 2.42 -3.24 12.07
C GLU A 87 1.43 -4.38 12.36
N PHE A 88 1.43 -5.44 11.54
CA PHE A 88 0.46 -6.54 11.59
C PHE A 88 1.01 -7.74 12.38
N LYS A 89 0.54 -7.93 13.62
CA LYS A 89 1.02 -9.00 14.52
C LYS A 89 0.85 -10.43 13.98
N LYS A 90 -0.17 -10.67 13.15
CA LYS A 90 -0.47 -12.00 12.56
C LYS A 90 0.10 -12.18 11.16
N LEU A 91 0.92 -11.23 10.71
CA LEU A 91 1.57 -11.24 9.41
C LEU A 91 3.05 -11.55 9.61
N SER A 92 3.52 -12.56 8.89
CA SER A 92 4.94 -12.80 8.65
C SER A 92 5.22 -12.63 7.17
N PHE A 93 6.45 -12.35 6.78
CA PHE A 93 6.76 -12.09 5.38
C PHE A 93 8.21 -12.41 5.02
N ASP A 94 8.40 -12.87 3.79
CA ASP A 94 9.68 -12.95 3.10
C ASP A 94 9.64 -12.06 1.86
N LEU A 95 10.47 -11.02 1.87
CA LEU A 95 10.59 -10.09 0.75
C LEU A 95 11.90 -10.35 0.01
N ILE A 96 11.77 -10.91 -1.19
CA ILE A 96 12.90 -11.14 -2.09
C ILE A 96 13.28 -9.80 -2.70
N VAL A 97 14.52 -9.36 -2.46
CA VAL A 97 15.04 -8.11 -3.02
C VAL A 97 15.67 -8.41 -4.36
N GLU A 98 15.17 -7.76 -5.41
CA GLU A 98 15.78 -7.80 -6.75
C GLU A 98 16.32 -6.40 -7.08
N SER A 99 17.64 -6.26 -7.15
CA SER A 99 18.30 -4.95 -7.28
C SER A 99 18.08 -4.26 -8.62
N SER A 100 17.71 -5.01 -9.67
CA SER A 100 17.48 -4.48 -11.00
C SER A 100 16.08 -3.87 -11.21
N ARG A 101 15.21 -3.92 -10.19
CA ARG A 101 13.83 -3.39 -10.28
C ARG A 101 13.52 -2.35 -9.21
N CYS A 102 12.54 -1.51 -9.53
CA CYS A 102 11.87 -0.67 -8.56
C CYS A 102 10.71 -1.44 -7.90
N THR A 103 10.46 -1.15 -6.63
CA THR A 103 9.25 -1.55 -5.92
C THR A 103 8.03 -0.93 -6.59
N THR A 104 6.99 -1.73 -6.82
CA THR A 104 5.77 -1.25 -7.48
C THR A 104 5.09 -0.21 -6.59
N LYS A 105 4.86 0.98 -7.13
CA LYS A 105 4.19 2.09 -6.46
C LYS A 105 3.04 2.58 -7.33
N LYS A 106 1.89 2.81 -6.70
CA LYS A 106 0.76 3.52 -7.32
C LYS A 106 0.54 4.80 -6.54
N LYS A 107 0.42 5.94 -7.24
CA LYS A 107 0.15 7.23 -6.61
C LYS A 107 -1.17 7.80 -7.12
N ASP A 108 -2.12 7.96 -6.22
CA ASP A 108 -3.41 8.60 -6.49
C ASP A 108 -3.38 10.00 -5.86
N MET A 109 -3.67 11.03 -6.68
CA MET A 109 -3.65 12.43 -6.25
C MET A 109 -5.05 13.02 -6.27
N PHE A 110 -5.43 13.69 -5.18
CA PHE A 110 -6.76 14.28 -5.01
C PHE A 110 -6.64 15.78 -4.73
N GLN A 111 -7.51 16.56 -5.38
CA GLN A 111 -7.71 17.95 -5.00
C GLN A 111 -8.54 18.00 -3.70
N GLU A 112 -8.05 18.74 -2.72
CA GLU A 112 -8.84 19.08 -1.55
C GLU A 112 -9.84 20.18 -1.92
N ILE A 113 -11.14 19.84 -1.89
CA ILE A 113 -12.22 20.80 -2.09
C ILE A 113 -12.64 21.29 -0.71
N ASN A 114 -12.09 22.43 -0.29
CA ASN A 114 -12.57 23.12 0.91
C ASN A 114 -14.04 23.51 0.67
N LYS A 115 -14.97 22.77 1.27
CA LYS A 115 -16.38 23.14 1.32
C LYS A 115 -16.50 24.31 2.29
N SER A 116 -16.64 25.51 1.72
CA SER A 116 -17.15 26.72 2.40
C SER A 116 -18.57 26.51 2.91
#